data_AF-A0A6H5G3N3-F1
#
_entry.id   AF-A0A6H5G3N3-F1
#
_cell.length_a   1.000
_cell.length_b   1.000
_cell.length_c   1.000
_cell.angle_alpha   90.00
_cell.angle_beta   90.00
_cell.angle_gamma   90.00
#
_symmetry.space_group_name_H-M   'P 1'
#
loop_
_entity.id
_entity.type
_entity.pdbx_description
1 polymer ?
#
loop_
_entity_poly.entity_id
_entity_poly.type
_entity_poly.pdbx_seq_one_letter_code
_entity_poly.pdbx_strand_id
1 'polypeptide(L)' 'MFASIPNFSEFYIELEGNNEGVECLRLLNEIIADFDEIVAEPQYSYIEKIKTTGATYMYAS' A
#
# COMPACT_ATOMS: atom_id res chain seq x y z
N MET A 1 -6.42 -1.18 12.79
CA MET A 1 -5.28 -1.95 12.26
C MET A 1 -4.23 -1.00 11.70
N PHE A 2 -2.96 -1.22 12.05
CA PHE A 2 -1.81 -0.58 11.40
C PHE A 2 -1.00 -1.66 10.72
N ALA A 3 -0.77 -1.53 9.42
CA ALA A 3 0.02 -2.47 8.62
C ALA A 3 1.03 -1.69 7.79
N SER A 4 2.25 -2.22 7.64
CA SER A 4 3.31 -1.57 6.87
C SER A 4 4.07 -2.62 6.09
N ILE A 5 4.47 -2.30 4.85
CA ILE A 5 5.34 -3.18 4.06
C ILE A 5 6.78 -2.96 4.54
N PRO A 6 7.37 -3.95 5.24
CA PRO A 6 8.72 -3.81 5.77
C PRO A 6 9.73 -3.67 4.63
N ASN A 7 10.82 -2.94 4.89
CA ASN A 7 11.94 -2.75 3.97
C ASN A 7 11.57 -2.12 2.62
N PHE A 8 10.36 -1.56 2.45
CA PHE A 8 9.98 -0.89 1.20
C PHE A 8 10.89 0.29 0.87
N SER A 9 11.37 1.03 1.88
CA SER A 9 12.33 2.13 1.69
C SER A 9 13.71 1.68 1.22
N GLU A 10 14.12 0.45 1.54
CA GLU A 10 15.39 -0.13 1.06
C GLU A 10 15.23 -0.73 -0.34
N PHE A 11 14.04 -1.23 -0.64
CA PHE A 11 13.65 -1.71 -1.97
C PHE A 11 13.45 -0.56 -2.96
N TYR A 12 12.93 0.58 -2.49
CA TYR A 12 12.73 1.79 -3.28
C TYR A 12 14.06 2.49 -3.53
N ILE A 13 14.54 2.40 -4.77
CA ILE A 13 15.79 3.01 -5.20
C ILE A 13 15.52 3.90 -6.41
N GLU A 14 15.69 5.21 -6.22
CA GLU A 14 15.60 6.23 -7.26
C GLU A 14 16.92 6.28 -8.06
N LEU A 15 17.06 5.38 -9.03
CA LEU A 15 18.14 5.42 -10.02
C LEU A 15 17.56 5.70 -11.40
N GLU A 16 18.26 6.48 -12.23
CA GLU A 16 17.87 6.73 -13.63
C GLU A 16 17.70 5.40 -14.40
N GLY A 17 18.54 4.39 -14.11
CA GLY A 17 18.44 3.05 -14.69
C GLY A 17 17.25 2.21 -14.18
N ASN A 18 16.52 2.67 -13.17
CA ASN A 18 15.33 2.05 -12.58
C ASN A 18 14.06 2.91 -12.79
N ASN A 19 14.05 3.73 -13.85
CA ASN A 19 12.93 4.64 -14.16
C ASN A 19 12.54 5.51 -12.96
N GLU A 20 13.54 6.02 -12.23
CA GLU A 20 13.35 6.86 -11.03
C GLU A 20 12.51 6.20 -9.92
N GLY A 21 12.45 4.86 -9.86
CA GLY A 21 11.71 4.13 -8.84
C GLY A 21 10.19 4.05 -9.08
N VAL A 22 9.71 4.49 -10.25
CA VAL A 22 8.28 4.47 -10.62
C VAL A 22 7.69 3.06 -10.55
N GLU A 23 8.42 2.03 -10.96
CA GLU A 23 7.94 0.65 -10.91
C GLU A 23 7.75 0.14 -9.47
N CYS A 24 8.59 0.58 -8.53
CA CYS A 24 8.42 0.26 -7.12
C CYS A 24 7.12 0.90 -6.57
N LEU A 25 6.79 2.12 -7.00
CA LEU A 25 5.54 2.78 -6.64
C LEU A 25 4.32 2.14 -7.32
N ARG A 26 4.46 1.65 -8.55
CA ARG A 26 3.41 0.89 -9.24
C ARG A 26 3.09 -0.40 -8.48
N LEU A 27 4.12 -1.17 -8.12
CA LEU A 27 3.97 -2.37 -7.30
C LEU A 27 3.32 -2.05 -5.94
N LEU A 28 3.75 -0.95 -5.30
CA LEU A 28 3.15 -0.50 -4.06
C LEU A 28 1.65 -0.24 -4.24
N ASN A 29 1.26 0.49 -5.29
CA ASN A 29 -0.14 0.78 -5.58
C ASN A 29 -0.97 -0.47 -5.90
N GLU A 30 -0.40 -1.46 -6.59
CA GLU A 30 -1.07 -2.74 -6.85
C GLU A 30 -1.38 -3.47 -5.55
N ILE A 31 -0.39 -3.59 -4.64
CA ILE A 31 -0.63 -4.20 -3.31
C ILE A 31 -1.72 -3.45 -2.53
N ILE A 32 -1.74 -2.12 -2.61
CA ILE A 32 -2.77 -1.30 -1.95
C ILE A 32 -4.16 -1.59 -2.50
N ALA A 33 -4.27 -1.60 -3.83
CA ALA A 33 -5.53 -1.83 -4.52
C ALA A 33 -6.09 -3.21 -4.15
N ASP A 34 -5.24 -4.24 -4.14
CA ASP A 34 -5.64 -5.59 -3.74
C ASP A 34 -6.21 -5.63 -2.31
N PHE A 35 -5.61 -4.92 -1.36
CA PHE A 35 -6.16 -4.82 0.01
C PHE A 35 -7.47 -4.03 0.07
N ASP A 36 -7.59 -2.95 -0.71
CA ASP A 36 -8.82 -2.15 -0.76
C ASP A 36 -9.97 -2.96 -1.36
N GLU A 37 -9.71 -3.81 -2.35
CA GLU A 37 -10.71 -4.74 -2.92
C GLU A 37 -11.21 -5.74 -1.89
N ILE A 38 -10.32 -6.31 -1.07
CA ILE A 38 -10.71 -7.24 0.01
C ILE A 38 -11.59 -6.51 1.02
N VAL A 39 -11.20 -5.32 1.48
CA VAL A 39 -11.97 -4.57 2.50
C VAL A 39 -13.32 -4.09 1.95
N ALA A 40 -13.47 -3.95 0.63
CA ALA A 40 -14.74 -3.60 -0.01
C ALA A 40 -15.78 -4.74 0.00
N GLU A 41 -15.41 -5.97 0.37
CA GLU A 41 -16.37 -7.07 0.45
C GLU A 41 -17.46 -6.81 1.53
N PRO A 42 -18.73 -7.20 1.30
CA PRO A 42 -19.84 -6.89 2.21
C PRO A 42 -19.62 -7.34 3.67
N GLN A 43 -18.89 -8.44 3.85
CA GLN A 43 -18.55 -9.02 5.15
C GLN A 43 -17.58 -8.17 5.97
N TYR A 44 -16.90 -7.20 5.35
CA TYR A 44 -16.01 -6.24 6.00
C TYR A 44 -16.54 -4.80 5.95
N SER A 45 -17.85 -4.61 5.69
CA SER A 45 -18.48 -3.29 5.58
C SER A 45 -18.36 -2.39 6.82
N TYR A 46 -18.00 -2.95 7.98
CA TYR A 46 -17.72 -2.20 9.20
C TYR A 46 -16.25 -1.72 9.29
N ILE A 47 -15.39 -2.09 8.35
CA ILE A 47 -13.99 -1.67 8.31
C ILE A 47 -13.86 -0.49 7.36
N GLU A 48 -13.38 0.65 7.87
CA GLU A 48 -13.07 1.84 7.08
C GLU A 48 -11.56 2.08 6.97
N LYS A 49 -11.13 2.48 5.77
CA LYS A 49 -9.77 3.00 5.55
C LYS A 49 -9.67 4.41 6.09
N ILE A 50 -8.74 4.64 7.01
CA ILE A 50 -8.44 5.98 7.53
C ILE A 50 -7.56 6.73 6.54
N LYS A 51 -6.40 6.14 6.22
CA LYS A 51 -5.41 6.71 5.29
C LYS A 51 -4.33 5.72 4.91
N THR A 52 -3.62 6.06 3.84
CA THR A 52 -2.31 5.50 3.48
C THR A 52 -1.23 6.56 3.70
N THR A 53 -0.06 6.19 4.21
CA THR A 53 1.10 7.07 4.33
C THR A 53 2.38 6.29 4.03
N GLY A 54 3.01 6.58 2.90
CA GLY A 54 4.13 5.78 2.38
C GLY A 54 3.71 4.31 2.18
N ALA A 55 4.52 3.39 2.70
CA ALA A 55 4.24 1.97 2.70
C ALA A 55 3.33 1.48 3.86
N THR A 56 2.68 2.41 4.58
CA THR A 56 1.85 2.11 5.77
C THR A 56 0.37 2.40 5.52
N TYR A 57 -0.49 1.50 5.99
CA TYR A 57 -1.94 1.51 5.86
C TYR A 57 -2.61 1.50 7.22
N MET A 58 -3.71 2.26 7.31
CA MET A 58 -4.48 2.42 8.53
C MET A 58 -5.95 2.14 8.25
N TYR A 59 -6.50 1.15 8.96
CA TYR A 59 -7.92 0.80 8.92
C TYR A 59 -8.50 0.85 10.34
N ALA A 60 -9.78 1.15 10.48
CA ALA A 60 -10.51 1.08 11.75
C ALA A 60 -11.88 0.43 11.56
N SER A 61 -12.49 0.01 12.66
CA SER A 61 -13.82 -0.60 12.73
C SER A 61 -14.59 -0.05 13.92
#